data_AF-A0A5C6XLD0-F1
#
_entry.id   AF-A0A5C6XLD0-F1
#
_cell.length_a   1.000
_cell.length_b   1.000
_cell.length_c   1.000
_cell.angle_alpha   90.00
_cell.angle_beta   90.00
_cell.angle_gamma   90.00
#
_symmetry.space_group_name_H-M   'P 1'
#
loop_
_entity.id
_entity.type
_entity.pdbx_description
1 polymer ?
#
loop_
_entity_poly.entity_id
_entity_poly.type
_entity_poly.pdbx_seq_one_letter_code
_entity_poly.pdbx_strand_id
1 'polypeptide(L)'
;MFHNIWELPETKNFKVSTIYEIDEIIMAHGASPYDEDYKIKRVFYKYEWEGLGVWEKIFITKEEYFQNYHIQDEQYITELNYSEFQDKFWFEILESDLIDNLIPNGQFSFLKKVNQLIINSESDSKSKFYLNSSLKGLKEVIDQLVFLDSQAEINEIQKFVIKSYIPIYIGVIEYLIEEYELIYPDIINKFKSQNYNQPSQENPYPKIFSNNKAYLLFQKLHEAYKDEKKDQANYSFIYYRMKADKLILCTGKYFINFLIEFDITPSKIDSRQKNELNNKVPFYNNTRDFTIGKADK
;
A
#
# COMPACT_ATOMS: atom_id res chain seq x y z
N MET A 1 8.36 32.39 0.50
CA MET A 1 8.77 31.07 0.00
C MET A 1 8.05 30.04 0.84
N PHE A 2 7.17 29.22 0.25
CA PHE A 2 6.46 28.19 1.02
C PHE A 2 7.44 27.08 1.38
N HIS A 3 7.48 26.66 2.65
CA HIS A 3 8.32 25.54 3.06
C HIS A 3 7.68 24.24 2.58
N ASN A 4 8.49 23.33 2.05
CA ASN A 4 8.01 22.01 1.68
C ASN A 4 7.57 21.28 2.95
N ILE A 5 6.35 20.75 2.96
CA ILE A 5 5.82 20.08 4.14
C ILE A 5 6.74 18.92 4.56
N TRP A 6 7.33 18.20 3.60
CA TRP A 6 8.19 17.04 3.84
C TRP A 6 9.56 17.36 4.43
N GLU A 7 9.93 18.64 4.53
CA GLU A 7 11.16 19.07 5.19
C GLU A 7 10.94 19.36 6.68
N LEU A 8 9.69 19.36 7.16
CA LEU A 8 9.37 19.59 8.56
C LEU A 8 9.68 18.33 9.39
N PRO A 9 10.29 18.48 10.59
CA PRO A 9 10.64 17.34 11.45
C PRO A 9 9.46 16.39 11.73
N GLU A 10 8.26 16.94 11.94
CA GLU A 10 7.08 16.17 12.32
C GLU A 10 6.53 15.28 11.20
N THR A 11 6.84 15.61 9.94
CA THR A 11 6.41 14.86 8.76
C THR A 11 7.55 14.04 8.16
N LYS A 12 8.80 14.44 8.41
CA LYS A 12 9.99 13.72 7.93
C LYS A 12 10.05 12.30 8.48
N ASN A 13 9.68 12.10 9.75
CA ASN A 13 9.68 10.77 10.36
C ASN A 13 8.63 9.81 9.79
N PHE A 14 7.60 10.35 9.13
CA PHE A 14 6.60 9.55 8.44
C PHE A 14 7.00 9.23 6.99
N LYS A 15 8.05 9.87 6.47
CA LYS A 15 8.52 9.65 5.10
C LYS A 15 9.48 8.46 5.06
N VAL A 16 9.04 7.39 4.41
CA VAL A 16 9.85 6.19 4.14
C VAL A 16 9.81 5.93 2.65
N SER A 17 10.90 6.23 1.95
CA SER A 17 10.93 6.23 0.50
C SER A 17 12.27 5.77 -0.11
N THR A 18 13.25 5.45 0.73
CA THR A 18 14.57 4.94 0.34
C THR A 18 14.92 3.65 1.05
N ILE A 19 15.84 2.87 0.47
CA ILE A 19 16.34 1.64 1.11
C ILE A 19 17.03 1.92 2.44
N TYR A 20 17.70 3.06 2.55
CA TYR A 20 18.35 3.50 3.77
C TYR A 20 17.33 3.69 4.90
N GLU A 21 16.22 4.39 4.65
CA GLU A 21 15.15 4.59 5.64
C GLU A 21 14.48 3.27 6.05
N ILE A 22 14.28 2.35 5.10
CA ILE A 22 13.77 1.00 5.39
C ILE A 22 14.73 0.23 6.31
N ASP A 23 16.02 0.25 6.00
CA ASP A 23 17.04 -0.37 6.84
C ASP A 23 17.12 0.26 8.23
N GLU A 24 16.94 1.59 8.37
CA GLU A 24 16.91 2.24 9.70
C GLU A 24 15.73 1.75 10.54
N ILE A 25 14.57 1.49 9.92
CA ILE A 25 13.41 0.88 10.60
C ILE A 25 13.75 -0.53 11.06
N ILE A 26 14.33 -1.35 10.18
CA ILE A 26 14.71 -2.75 10.49
C ILE A 26 15.76 -2.78 11.60
N MET A 27 16.73 -1.87 11.58
CA MET A 27 17.77 -1.79 12.60
C MET A 27 17.23 -1.35 13.96
N ALA A 28 16.24 -0.45 13.99
CA ALA A 28 15.66 0.06 15.24
C ALA A 28 14.62 -0.89 15.86
N HIS A 29 13.87 -1.61 15.03
CA HIS A 29 12.68 -2.36 15.44
C HIS A 29 12.75 -3.87 15.15
N GLY A 30 13.75 -4.32 14.39
CA GLY A 30 13.98 -5.73 14.12
C GLY A 30 14.53 -6.47 15.34
N ALA A 31 14.16 -7.73 15.48
CA ALA A 31 14.58 -8.56 16.61
C ALA A 31 14.91 -10.00 16.21
N SER A 32 15.77 -10.63 17.03
CA SER A 32 16.01 -12.06 17.09
C SER A 32 16.10 -12.48 18.57
N PRO A 33 15.00 -12.88 19.21
CA PRO A 33 14.92 -13.00 20.66
C PRO A 33 15.62 -14.22 21.26
N TYR A 34 16.25 -15.06 20.45
CA TYR A 34 16.96 -16.27 20.92
C TYR A 34 18.47 -16.23 20.69
N ASP A 35 19.01 -15.09 20.28
CA ASP A 35 20.43 -14.97 19.95
C ASP A 35 20.96 -13.66 20.54
N GLU A 36 21.50 -13.72 21.76
CA GLU A 36 22.08 -12.54 22.44
C GLU A 36 23.31 -11.97 21.72
N ASP A 37 23.95 -12.77 20.85
CA ASP A 37 25.07 -12.36 20.00
C ASP A 37 24.60 -11.73 18.67
N TYR A 38 23.28 -11.75 18.41
CA TYR A 38 22.69 -11.20 17.21
C TYR A 38 22.58 -9.68 17.29
N LYS A 39 23.34 -8.99 16.44
CA LYS A 39 23.26 -7.54 16.30
C LYS A 39 22.99 -7.17 14.85
N ILE A 40 21.81 -6.61 14.60
CA ILE A 40 21.53 -5.93 13.33
C ILE A 40 22.43 -4.70 13.29
N LYS A 41 23.35 -4.67 12.34
CA LYS A 41 24.34 -3.60 12.17
C LYS A 41 24.43 -3.25 10.69
N ARG A 42 24.62 -1.97 10.43
CA ARG A 42 24.96 -1.48 9.09
C ARG A 42 26.43 -1.80 8.81
N VAL A 43 26.69 -2.42 7.67
CA VAL A 43 28.02 -2.62 7.12
C VAL A 43 28.25 -1.62 5.98
N PHE A 44 29.50 -1.20 5.84
CA PHE A 44 29.92 -0.21 4.85
C PHE A 44 30.97 -0.89 3.97
N TYR A 45 30.84 -0.74 2.66
CA TYR A 45 31.80 -1.30 1.72
C TYR A 45 31.85 -0.48 0.44
N LYS A 46 32.90 -0.72 -0.35
CA LYS A 46 33.00 -0.24 -1.72
C LYS A 46 33.39 -1.38 -2.66
N TYR A 47 33.11 -1.21 -3.95
CA TYR A 47 33.65 -2.09 -4.96
C TYR A 47 34.92 -1.49 -5.57
N GLU A 48 36.01 -2.24 -5.55
CA GLU A 48 37.24 -1.90 -6.27
C GLU A 48 37.43 -2.82 -7.46
N TRP A 49 37.89 -2.25 -8.58
CA TRP A 49 38.14 -2.99 -9.80
C TRP A 49 39.53 -3.62 -9.75
N GLU A 50 39.59 -4.95 -9.67
CA GLU A 50 40.85 -5.71 -9.66
C GLU A 50 41.40 -5.97 -11.08
N GLY A 51 40.60 -5.69 -12.12
CA GLY A 51 40.91 -6.09 -13.49
C GLY A 51 40.13 -7.34 -13.94
N LEU A 52 40.27 -7.69 -15.22
CA LEU A 52 39.75 -8.93 -15.82
C LEU A 52 38.23 -9.18 -15.66
N GLY A 53 37.41 -8.15 -15.43
CA GLY A 53 35.97 -8.36 -15.23
C GLY A 53 35.55 -8.54 -13.77
N VAL A 54 36.49 -8.46 -12.82
CA VAL A 54 36.24 -8.77 -11.40
C VAL A 54 36.19 -7.48 -10.59
N TRP A 55 35.14 -7.38 -9.78
CA TRP A 55 34.99 -6.36 -8.75
C TRP A 55 35.13 -7.03 -7.39
N GLU A 56 35.98 -6.48 -6.52
CA GLU A 56 36.16 -6.95 -5.15
C GLU A 56 35.35 -6.07 -4.19
N LYS A 57 34.64 -6.70 -3.25
CA LYS A 57 33.93 -6.03 -2.16
C LYS A 57 34.89 -5.77 -1.00
N ILE A 58 35.21 -4.50 -0.76
CA ILE A 58 36.11 -4.08 0.32
C ILE A 58 35.29 -3.41 1.43
N PHE A 59 35.31 -4.01 2.62
CA PHE A 59 34.67 -3.43 3.80
C PHE A 59 35.46 -2.22 4.32
N ILE A 60 34.76 -1.14 4.62
CA ILE A 60 35.33 0.14 5.05
C ILE A 60 34.72 0.58 6.37
N THR A 61 35.30 1.62 6.98
CA THR A 61 34.74 2.23 8.18
C THR A 61 33.55 3.14 7.86
N LYS A 62 32.71 3.39 8.88
CA LYS A 62 31.61 4.37 8.77
C LYS A 62 32.15 5.76 8.43
N GLU A 63 33.23 6.16 9.08
CA GLU A 63 33.89 7.46 8.89
C GLU A 63 34.40 7.62 7.46
N GLU A 64 35.05 6.59 6.92
CA GLU A 64 35.53 6.57 5.53
C GLU A 64 34.37 6.67 4.54
N TYR A 65 33.27 5.95 4.76
CA TYR A 65 32.07 6.08 3.94
C TYR A 65 31.57 7.52 3.90
N PHE A 66 31.36 8.17 5.06
CA PHE A 66 30.82 9.53 5.10
C PHE A 66 31.76 10.59 4.52
N GLN A 67 33.06 10.33 4.47
CA GLN A 67 34.02 11.23 3.82
C GLN A 67 33.97 11.13 2.29
N ASN A 68 33.63 9.96 1.75
CA ASN A 68 33.87 9.64 0.34
C ASN A 68 32.62 9.24 -0.46
N TYR A 69 31.46 9.02 0.16
CA TYR A 69 30.24 8.57 -0.54
C TYR A 69 29.72 9.53 -1.62
N HIS A 70 30.23 10.76 -1.66
CA HIS A 70 29.92 11.75 -2.69
C HIS A 70 30.74 11.61 -3.98
N ILE A 71 31.79 10.78 -3.98
CA ILE A 71 32.67 10.57 -5.13
C ILE A 71 31.93 9.69 -6.15
N GLN A 72 31.54 10.26 -7.29
CA GLN A 72 30.70 9.58 -8.29
C GLN A 72 31.37 8.36 -8.94
N ASP A 73 32.69 8.32 -8.98
CA ASP A 73 33.47 7.26 -9.62
C ASP A 73 33.69 6.04 -8.69
N GLU A 74 33.34 6.16 -7.40
CA GLU A 74 33.53 5.10 -6.41
C GLU A 74 32.18 4.57 -5.90
N GLN A 75 31.98 3.25 -5.96
CA GLN A 75 30.73 2.62 -5.55
C GLN A 75 30.69 2.38 -4.03
N TYR A 76 30.55 3.45 -3.25
CA TYR A 76 30.33 3.37 -1.81
C TYR A 76 28.90 2.93 -1.50
N ILE A 77 28.75 1.82 -0.78
CA ILE A 77 27.45 1.20 -0.49
C ILE A 77 27.34 0.90 1.01
N THR A 78 26.10 0.93 1.50
CA THR A 78 25.76 0.44 2.84
C THR A 78 24.60 -0.53 2.74
N GLU A 79 24.63 -1.57 3.57
CA GLU A 79 23.51 -2.50 3.77
C GLU A 79 23.50 -2.95 5.23
N LEU A 80 22.43 -3.59 5.69
CA LEU A 80 22.49 -4.33 6.95
C LEU A 80 23.15 -5.69 6.72
N ASN A 81 23.70 -6.29 7.78
CA ASN A 81 24.30 -7.62 7.76
C ASN A 81 23.28 -8.77 7.52
N TYR A 82 22.39 -8.64 6.54
CA TYR A 82 21.28 -9.55 6.24
C TYR A 82 21.73 -11.02 6.13
N SER A 83 22.89 -11.27 5.53
CA SER A 83 23.46 -12.62 5.42
C SER A 83 23.73 -13.31 6.77
N GLU A 84 23.93 -12.55 7.84
CA GLU A 84 24.15 -13.09 9.19
C GLU A 84 22.82 -13.43 9.89
N PHE A 85 21.70 -12.89 9.41
CA PHE A 85 20.57 -12.61 10.29
C PHE A 85 19.19 -12.91 9.71
N GLN A 86 19.07 -12.92 8.38
CA GLN A 86 17.79 -13.00 7.67
C GLN A 86 17.01 -14.27 8.01
N ASP A 87 17.69 -15.42 8.10
CA ASP A 87 17.05 -16.72 8.40
C ASP A 87 16.55 -16.85 9.86
N LYS A 88 16.97 -15.92 10.72
CA LYS A 88 16.59 -15.87 12.14
C LYS A 88 15.67 -14.69 12.47
N PHE A 89 15.28 -13.90 11.46
CA PHE A 89 14.53 -12.66 11.68
C PHE A 89 13.09 -12.93 12.12
N TRP A 90 12.63 -12.20 13.15
CA TRP A 90 11.28 -12.33 13.68
C TRP A 90 10.34 -11.29 13.09
N PHE A 91 9.58 -11.70 12.09
CA PHE A 91 8.61 -10.83 11.43
C PHE A 91 7.52 -10.37 12.38
N GLU A 92 7.08 -11.19 13.32
CA GLU A 92 5.98 -10.86 14.23
C GLU A 92 6.31 -9.69 15.16
N ILE A 93 7.58 -9.59 15.62
CA ILE A 93 8.01 -8.48 16.48
C ILE A 93 8.05 -7.19 15.67
N LEU A 94 8.66 -7.24 14.48
CA LEU A 94 8.70 -6.08 13.59
C LEU A 94 7.27 -5.67 13.18
N GLU A 95 6.41 -6.62 12.86
CA GLU A 95 5.00 -6.38 12.50
C GLU A 95 4.26 -5.67 13.62
N SER A 96 4.32 -6.17 14.85
CA SER A 96 3.68 -5.55 16.00
C SER A 96 4.21 -4.13 16.22
N ASP A 97 5.51 -3.90 16.18
CA ASP A 97 6.05 -2.56 16.41
C ASP A 97 5.71 -1.57 15.27
N LEU A 98 5.68 -2.06 14.03
CA LEU A 98 5.22 -1.27 12.88
C LEU A 98 3.75 -0.89 13.02
N ILE A 99 2.87 -1.88 13.24
CA ILE A 99 1.41 -1.70 13.23
C ILE A 99 0.92 -0.97 14.48
N ASP A 100 1.47 -1.29 15.65
CA ASP A 100 0.95 -0.79 16.92
C ASP A 100 1.55 0.55 17.31
N ASN A 101 2.80 0.84 16.89
CA ASN A 101 3.54 2.01 17.34
C ASN A 101 3.99 2.92 16.19
N LEU A 102 4.90 2.45 15.33
CA LEU A 102 5.64 3.34 14.44
C LEU A 102 4.73 4.01 13.41
N ILE A 103 3.94 3.21 12.70
CA ILE A 103 3.08 3.67 11.63
C ILE A 103 1.95 4.57 12.17
N PRO A 104 1.16 4.18 13.20
CA PRO A 104 0.10 5.04 13.73
C PRO A 104 0.62 6.37 14.26
N ASN A 105 1.75 6.37 14.99
CA ASN A 105 2.31 7.59 15.55
C ASN A 105 2.82 8.54 14.46
N GLY A 106 3.50 7.99 13.44
CA GLY A 106 3.94 8.76 12.27
C GLY A 106 2.77 9.34 11.49
N GLN A 107 1.77 8.52 11.18
CA GLN A 107 0.56 8.91 10.47
C GLN A 107 -0.20 10.02 11.21
N PHE A 108 -0.41 9.86 12.52
CA PHE A 108 -1.11 10.84 13.34
C PHE A 108 -0.35 12.18 13.37
N SER A 109 0.97 12.14 13.56
CA SER A 109 1.82 13.33 13.58
C SER A 109 1.79 14.07 12.24
N PHE A 110 1.87 13.31 11.14
CA PHE A 110 1.77 13.84 9.78
C PHE A 110 0.42 14.53 9.54
N LEU A 111 -0.69 13.82 9.74
CA LEU A 111 -2.04 14.34 9.51
C LEU A 111 -2.33 15.57 10.38
N LYS A 112 -1.95 15.53 11.67
CA LYS A 112 -2.08 16.67 12.57
C LYS A 112 -1.34 17.89 12.01
N LYS A 113 -0.11 17.72 11.52
CA LYS A 113 0.68 18.82 10.96
C LYS A 113 0.07 19.36 9.66
N VAL A 114 -0.34 18.47 8.75
CA VAL A 114 -1.03 18.83 7.50
C VAL A 114 -2.26 19.66 7.80
N ASN A 115 -3.15 19.17 8.68
CA ASN A 115 -4.39 19.84 9.02
C ASN A 115 -4.12 21.20 9.67
N GLN A 116 -3.15 21.29 10.58
CA GLN A 116 -2.74 22.57 11.18
C GLN A 116 -2.26 23.58 10.13
N LEU A 117 -1.45 23.15 9.16
CA LEU A 117 -0.94 24.04 8.10
C LEU A 117 -2.04 24.51 7.16
N ILE A 118 -3.01 23.64 6.84
CA ILE A 118 -4.13 23.98 5.97
C ILE A 118 -5.12 24.92 6.67
N ILE A 119 -5.50 24.62 7.91
CA ILE A 119 -6.52 25.36 8.69
C ILE A 119 -5.98 26.72 9.16
N ASN A 120 -4.76 26.77 9.69
CA ASN A 120 -4.18 28.01 10.24
C ASN A 120 -3.47 28.86 9.17
N SER A 121 -3.64 28.50 7.90
CA SER A 121 -3.05 29.24 6.80
C SER A 121 -3.63 30.65 6.72
N GLU A 122 -2.75 31.64 6.55
CA GLU A 122 -3.13 33.05 6.36
C GLU A 122 -3.85 33.33 5.04
N SER A 123 -3.83 32.37 4.09
CA SER A 123 -4.52 32.53 2.80
C SER A 123 -4.95 31.20 2.18
N ASP A 124 -6.02 31.27 1.39
CA ASP A 124 -6.54 30.14 0.61
C ASP A 124 -5.46 29.49 -0.29
N SER A 125 -4.65 30.31 -0.94
CA SER A 125 -3.57 29.83 -1.82
C SER A 125 -2.51 29.03 -1.06
N LYS A 126 -2.19 29.42 0.18
CA LYS A 126 -1.27 28.68 1.06
C LYS A 126 -1.88 27.34 1.49
N SER A 127 -3.16 27.31 1.84
CA SER A 127 -3.87 26.06 2.19
C SER A 127 -3.86 25.07 1.03
N LYS A 128 -4.22 25.55 -0.16
CA LYS A 128 -4.18 24.77 -1.41
C LYS A 128 -2.78 24.26 -1.73
N PHE A 129 -1.76 25.08 -1.52
CA PHE A 129 -0.36 24.67 -1.68
C PHE A 129 -0.01 23.50 -0.74
N TYR A 130 -0.33 23.60 0.55
CA TYR A 130 -0.02 22.54 1.52
C TYR A 130 -0.76 21.23 1.21
N LEU A 131 -2.05 21.30 0.88
CA LEU A 131 -2.81 20.12 0.48
C LEU A 131 -2.19 19.45 -0.76
N ASN A 132 -1.93 20.23 -1.81
CA ASN A 132 -1.35 19.71 -3.04
C ASN A 132 0.06 19.13 -2.82
N SER A 133 0.92 19.78 -2.03
CA SER A 133 2.26 19.27 -1.69
C SER A 133 2.21 17.98 -0.84
N SER A 134 1.21 17.86 0.04
CA SER A 134 1.01 16.65 0.85
C SER A 134 0.59 15.47 -0.03
N LEU A 135 -0.45 15.65 -0.87
CA LEU A 135 -0.94 14.62 -1.77
C LEU A 135 0.12 14.17 -2.77
N LYS A 136 0.84 15.12 -3.39
CA LYS A 136 1.92 14.79 -4.33
C LYS A 136 3.07 14.05 -3.66
N GLY A 137 3.54 14.51 -2.52
CA GLY A 137 4.63 13.82 -1.84
C GLY A 137 4.25 12.43 -1.35
N LEU A 138 3.02 12.22 -0.87
CA LEU A 138 2.53 10.87 -0.53
C LEU A 138 2.57 9.95 -1.75
N LYS A 139 2.12 10.46 -2.92
CA LYS A 139 2.16 9.68 -4.17
C LYS A 139 3.59 9.39 -4.62
N GLU A 140 4.48 10.36 -4.56
CA GLU A 140 5.90 10.18 -4.88
C GLU A 140 6.55 9.13 -3.97
N VAL A 141 6.22 9.13 -2.67
CA VAL A 141 6.69 8.11 -1.72
C VAL A 141 6.16 6.73 -2.10
N ILE A 142 4.86 6.60 -2.42
CA ILE A 142 4.29 5.33 -2.90
C ILE A 142 5.01 4.84 -4.16
N ASP A 143 5.25 5.73 -5.14
CA ASP A 143 5.93 5.36 -6.38
C ASP A 143 7.36 4.89 -6.16
N GLN A 144 8.08 5.54 -5.24
CA GLN A 144 9.43 5.13 -4.83
C GLN A 144 9.41 3.76 -4.15
N LEU A 145 8.45 3.51 -3.26
CA LEU A 145 8.31 2.21 -2.59
C LEU A 145 7.91 1.09 -3.56
N VAL A 146 7.01 1.33 -4.49
CA VAL A 146 6.64 0.37 -5.55
C VAL A 146 7.83 0.08 -6.45
N PHE A 147 8.60 1.11 -6.81
CA PHE A 147 9.83 0.93 -7.57
C PHE A 147 10.85 0.06 -6.81
N LEU A 148 11.03 0.31 -5.50
CA LEU A 148 11.89 -0.52 -4.64
C LEU A 148 11.40 -1.97 -4.57
N ASP A 149 10.11 -2.23 -4.30
CA ASP A 149 9.56 -3.60 -4.24
C ASP A 149 9.77 -4.39 -5.54
N SER A 150 9.90 -3.70 -6.68
CA SER A 150 10.17 -4.32 -7.98
C SER A 150 11.65 -4.65 -8.24
N GLN A 151 12.58 -4.17 -7.41
CA GLN A 151 14.02 -4.43 -7.57
C GLN A 151 14.37 -5.86 -7.13
N ALA A 152 15.21 -6.54 -7.92
CA ALA A 152 15.61 -7.92 -7.65
C ALA A 152 16.47 -8.09 -6.38
N GLU A 153 17.17 -7.03 -5.97
CA GLU A 153 18.12 -7.04 -4.85
C GLU A 153 17.47 -6.84 -3.47
N ILE A 154 16.16 -6.57 -3.41
CA ILE A 154 15.44 -6.34 -2.15
C ILE A 154 15.08 -7.67 -1.49
N ASN A 155 15.47 -7.83 -0.23
CA ASN A 155 15.20 -9.04 0.53
C ASN A 155 13.79 -9.05 1.17
N GLU A 156 13.35 -10.20 1.68
CA GLU A 156 11.98 -10.38 2.19
C GLU A 156 11.66 -9.50 3.42
N ILE A 157 12.66 -9.16 4.24
CA ILE A 157 12.47 -8.27 5.40
C ILE A 157 12.21 -6.83 4.94
N GLN A 158 13.00 -6.37 3.96
CA GLN A 158 12.79 -5.07 3.33
C GLN A 158 11.43 -5.01 2.61
N LYS A 159 11.06 -6.06 1.85
CA LYS A 159 9.74 -6.16 1.21
C LYS A 159 8.61 -6.10 2.22
N PHE A 160 8.77 -6.73 3.38
CA PHE A 160 7.77 -6.70 4.45
C PHE A 160 7.53 -5.28 4.97
N VAL A 161 8.59 -4.49 5.21
CA VAL A 161 8.46 -3.08 5.60
C VAL A 161 7.78 -2.28 4.48
N ILE A 162 8.24 -2.43 3.23
CA ILE A 162 7.68 -1.72 2.07
C ILE A 162 6.17 -1.97 1.96
N LYS A 163 5.76 -3.24 1.99
CA LYS A 163 4.36 -3.66 1.86
C LYS A 163 3.50 -3.23 3.04
N SER A 164 4.10 -3.04 4.23
CA SER A 164 3.40 -2.49 5.39
C SER A 164 3.12 -0.99 5.24
N TYR A 165 4.01 -0.21 4.62
CA TYR A 165 3.87 1.24 4.48
C TYR A 165 2.98 1.70 3.31
N ILE A 166 3.04 1.02 2.16
CA ILE A 166 2.24 1.37 0.97
C ILE A 166 0.73 1.56 1.27
N PRO A 167 0.02 0.59 1.87
CA PRO A 167 -1.42 0.74 2.12
C PRO A 167 -1.73 1.90 3.08
N ILE A 168 -0.81 2.25 3.98
CA ILE A 168 -0.98 3.36 4.90
C ILE A 168 -0.93 4.68 4.16
N TYR A 169 0.06 4.89 3.28
CA TYR A 169 0.11 6.12 2.48
C TYR A 169 -1.11 6.27 1.57
N ILE A 170 -1.60 5.16 1.01
CA ILE A 170 -2.85 5.15 0.25
C ILE A 170 -4.02 5.60 1.13
N GLY A 171 -4.17 5.01 2.32
CA GLY A 171 -5.22 5.41 3.27
C GLY A 171 -5.13 6.87 3.72
N VAL A 172 -3.92 7.41 3.86
CA VAL A 172 -3.70 8.84 4.16
C VAL A 172 -4.12 9.74 2.99
N ILE A 173 -3.83 9.34 1.74
CA ILE A 173 -4.32 10.05 0.55
C ILE A 173 -5.86 10.04 0.53
N GLU A 174 -6.47 8.88 0.75
CA GLU A 174 -7.93 8.73 0.78
C GLU A 174 -8.55 9.63 1.86
N TYR A 175 -8.01 9.63 3.07
CA TYR A 175 -8.43 10.52 4.15
C TYR A 175 -8.35 12.00 3.75
N LEU A 176 -7.23 12.45 3.18
CA LEU A 176 -7.06 13.84 2.77
C LEU A 176 -8.00 14.22 1.62
N ILE A 177 -8.27 13.30 0.70
CA ILE A 177 -9.27 13.51 -0.35
C ILE A 177 -10.64 13.69 0.28
N GLU A 178 -11.09 12.78 1.14
CA GLU A 178 -12.41 12.83 1.77
C GLU A 178 -12.60 14.10 2.60
N GLU A 179 -11.59 14.47 3.40
CA GLU A 179 -11.64 15.64 4.28
C GLU A 179 -11.71 16.96 3.49
N TYR A 180 -10.98 17.06 2.37
CA TYR A 180 -10.79 18.32 1.67
C TYR A 180 -11.47 18.42 0.31
N GLU A 181 -12.16 17.39 -0.18
CA GLU A 181 -12.83 17.40 -1.49
C GLU A 181 -13.91 18.49 -1.59
N LEU A 182 -14.68 18.73 -0.53
CA LEU A 182 -15.70 19.78 -0.53
C LEU A 182 -15.09 21.19 -0.40
N ILE A 183 -13.91 21.31 0.20
CA ILE A 183 -13.27 22.59 0.50
C ILE A 183 -12.40 23.05 -0.68
N TYR A 184 -11.65 22.12 -1.29
CA TYR A 184 -10.70 22.36 -2.38
C TYR A 184 -10.91 21.40 -3.56
N PRO A 185 -12.11 21.40 -4.18
CA PRO A 185 -12.46 20.44 -5.23
C PRO A 185 -11.55 20.54 -6.46
N ASP A 186 -11.03 21.73 -6.77
CA ASP A 186 -10.10 21.96 -7.88
C ASP A 186 -8.77 21.23 -7.67
N ILE A 187 -8.21 21.28 -6.46
CA ILE A 187 -6.98 20.58 -6.10
C ILE A 187 -7.19 19.07 -6.12
N ILE A 188 -8.29 18.60 -5.51
CA ILE A 188 -8.60 17.16 -5.44
C ILE A 188 -8.87 16.60 -6.84
N ASN A 189 -9.68 17.25 -7.67
CA ASN A 189 -9.97 16.78 -9.02
C ASN A 189 -8.72 16.79 -9.90
N LYS A 190 -7.85 17.80 -9.76
CA LYS A 190 -6.56 17.83 -10.44
C LYS A 190 -5.66 16.69 -9.99
N PHE A 191 -5.53 16.45 -8.69
CA PHE A 191 -4.75 15.32 -8.18
C PHE A 191 -5.31 13.99 -8.67
N LYS A 192 -6.65 13.82 -8.61
CA LYS A 192 -7.34 12.62 -9.09
C LYS A 192 -7.04 12.37 -10.58
N SER A 193 -7.22 13.37 -11.44
CA SER A 193 -6.95 13.22 -12.88
C SER A 193 -5.49 12.96 -13.26
N GLN A 194 -4.53 13.42 -12.45
CA GLN A 194 -3.10 13.22 -12.72
C GLN A 194 -2.56 11.87 -12.23
N ASN A 195 -3.10 11.38 -11.10
CA ASN A 195 -2.55 10.21 -10.41
C ASN A 195 -3.44 8.98 -10.51
N TYR A 196 -4.72 9.21 -10.77
CA TYR A 196 -5.59 8.25 -11.38
C TYR A 196 -5.62 8.62 -12.86
N ASN A 197 -4.64 8.11 -13.61
CA ASN A 197 -5.09 7.42 -14.80
C ASN A 197 -6.12 6.44 -14.26
N GLN A 198 -7.42 6.68 -14.47
CA GLN A 198 -8.21 5.50 -14.76
C GLN A 198 -7.61 5.03 -16.08
N PRO A 199 -6.77 3.98 -16.13
CA PRO A 199 -7.05 3.09 -17.22
C PRO A 199 -8.56 2.82 -17.08
N SER A 200 -9.29 2.72 -18.18
CA SER A 200 -10.20 1.60 -18.17
C SER A 200 -9.31 0.42 -17.79
N GLN A 201 -9.23 0.06 -16.49
CA GLN A 201 -8.92 -1.31 -16.13
C GLN A 201 -10.00 -2.01 -16.90
N GLU A 202 -9.65 -2.55 -18.07
CA GLU A 202 -10.62 -3.20 -18.91
C GLU A 202 -11.20 -4.26 -18.02
N ASN A 203 -12.51 -4.19 -17.82
CA ASN A 203 -13.19 -5.22 -17.07
C ASN A 203 -12.82 -6.54 -17.73
N PRO A 204 -12.07 -7.44 -17.06
CA PRO A 204 -11.57 -8.65 -17.71
C PRO A 204 -12.72 -9.57 -18.15
N TYR A 205 -13.89 -9.37 -17.55
CA TYR A 205 -15.11 -10.09 -17.87
C TYR A 205 -16.25 -9.12 -18.21
N PRO A 206 -16.20 -8.42 -19.36
CA PRO A 206 -17.17 -7.39 -19.73
C PRO A 206 -18.55 -7.97 -20.06
N LYS A 207 -18.64 -9.28 -20.30
CA LYS A 207 -19.90 -10.02 -20.47
C LYS A 207 -20.54 -10.39 -19.14
N ILE A 208 -19.78 -10.39 -18.05
CA ILE A 208 -20.23 -10.80 -16.71
C ILE A 208 -20.51 -9.58 -15.84
N PHE A 209 -19.55 -8.67 -15.71
CA PHE A 209 -19.64 -7.48 -14.87
C PHE A 209 -19.90 -6.21 -15.68
N SER A 210 -20.49 -5.19 -15.06
CA SER A 210 -20.82 -3.93 -15.75
C SER A 210 -19.61 -3.01 -15.95
N ASN A 211 -18.60 -3.12 -15.10
CA ASN A 211 -17.33 -2.39 -15.17
C ASN A 211 -16.28 -3.09 -14.28
N ASN A 212 -15.05 -2.59 -14.28
CA ASN A 212 -14.00 -3.22 -13.48
C ASN A 212 -14.20 -3.09 -11.97
N LYS A 213 -14.82 -2.02 -11.50
CA LYS A 213 -15.15 -1.89 -10.07
C LYS A 213 -16.11 -2.99 -9.60
N ALA A 214 -17.06 -3.39 -10.45
CA ALA A 214 -17.93 -4.53 -10.20
C ALA A 214 -17.13 -5.84 -10.12
N TYR A 215 -16.14 -6.05 -11.00
CA TYR A 215 -15.25 -7.21 -10.92
C TYR A 215 -14.39 -7.21 -9.64
N LEU A 216 -13.80 -6.08 -9.27
CA LEU A 216 -13.02 -5.94 -8.04
C LEU A 216 -13.88 -6.21 -6.79
N LEU A 217 -15.14 -5.75 -6.78
CA LEU A 217 -16.08 -6.09 -5.71
C LEU A 217 -16.31 -7.60 -5.64
N PHE A 218 -16.50 -8.26 -6.78
CA PHE A 218 -16.61 -9.72 -6.82
C PHE A 218 -15.37 -10.38 -6.24
N GLN A 219 -14.15 -9.96 -6.60
CA GLN A 219 -12.91 -10.56 -6.08
C GLN A 219 -12.84 -10.44 -4.55
N LYS A 220 -13.15 -9.27 -3.99
CA LYS A 220 -13.17 -9.08 -2.53
C LYS A 220 -14.21 -9.96 -1.83
N LEU A 221 -15.39 -10.11 -2.43
CA LEU A 221 -16.43 -11.01 -1.90
C LEU A 221 -16.01 -12.48 -2.04
N HIS A 222 -15.37 -12.86 -3.15
CA HIS A 222 -14.83 -14.20 -3.36
C HIS A 222 -13.79 -14.54 -2.30
N GLU A 223 -12.81 -13.67 -2.06
CA GLU A 223 -11.79 -13.86 -1.02
C GLU A 223 -12.38 -14.08 0.37
N ALA A 224 -13.47 -13.37 0.71
CA ALA A 224 -14.13 -13.51 2.01
C ALA A 224 -14.91 -14.83 2.17
N TYR A 225 -15.36 -15.44 1.06
CA TYR A 225 -16.28 -16.57 1.09
C TYR A 225 -15.73 -17.88 0.51
N LYS A 226 -14.56 -17.86 -0.14
CA LYS A 226 -13.98 -19.02 -0.84
C LYS A 226 -13.66 -20.21 0.07
N ASP A 227 -13.34 -19.95 1.34
CA ASP A 227 -13.00 -20.99 2.32
C ASP A 227 -14.22 -21.49 3.13
N GLU A 228 -15.40 -20.91 2.91
CA GLU A 228 -16.62 -21.39 3.55
C GLU A 228 -17.15 -22.64 2.82
N LYS A 229 -17.57 -23.68 3.55
CA LYS A 229 -18.17 -24.91 2.98
C LYS A 229 -19.60 -24.72 2.41
N LYS A 230 -19.90 -23.54 1.86
CA LYS A 230 -21.26 -23.09 1.48
C LYS A 230 -21.31 -22.40 0.11
N ASP A 231 -20.49 -22.83 -0.86
CA ASP A 231 -20.39 -22.23 -2.20
C ASP A 231 -21.74 -21.92 -2.85
N GLN A 232 -22.66 -22.89 -2.87
CA GLN A 232 -23.97 -22.68 -3.49
C GLN A 232 -24.73 -21.51 -2.85
N ALA A 233 -24.75 -21.42 -1.52
CA ALA A 233 -25.44 -20.33 -0.83
C ALA A 233 -24.70 -19.00 -1.03
N ASN A 234 -23.37 -19.02 -0.90
CA ASN A 234 -22.52 -17.83 -0.94
C ASN A 234 -22.53 -17.15 -2.31
N TYR A 235 -22.26 -17.91 -3.37
CA TYR A 235 -22.20 -17.35 -4.71
C TYR A 235 -23.58 -17.06 -5.28
N SER A 236 -24.64 -17.73 -4.81
CA SER A 236 -26.02 -17.32 -5.09
C SER A 236 -26.36 -15.98 -4.44
N PHE A 237 -25.95 -15.77 -3.19
CA PHE A 237 -26.11 -14.49 -2.49
C PHE A 237 -25.37 -13.36 -3.20
N ILE A 238 -24.07 -13.55 -3.53
CA ILE A 238 -23.26 -12.58 -4.28
C ILE A 238 -23.94 -12.24 -5.60
N TYR A 239 -24.36 -13.25 -6.37
CA TYR A 239 -25.05 -13.05 -7.65
C TYR A 239 -26.27 -12.16 -7.48
N TYR A 240 -27.19 -12.48 -6.57
CA TYR A 240 -28.43 -11.70 -6.44
C TYR A 240 -28.20 -10.27 -5.95
N ARG A 241 -27.26 -10.05 -5.03
CA ARG A 241 -26.96 -8.70 -4.52
C ARG A 241 -26.30 -7.83 -5.58
N MET A 242 -25.26 -8.33 -6.22
CA MET A 242 -24.61 -7.60 -7.31
C MET A 242 -25.53 -7.42 -8.52
N LYS A 243 -26.43 -8.39 -8.79
CA LYS A 243 -27.44 -8.25 -9.85
C LYS A 243 -28.46 -7.17 -9.54
N ALA A 244 -28.91 -7.07 -8.28
CA ALA A 244 -29.82 -6.00 -7.83
C ALA A 244 -29.19 -4.62 -7.99
N ASP A 245 -27.88 -4.50 -7.70
CA ASP A 245 -27.10 -3.26 -7.85
C ASP A 245 -26.66 -3.00 -9.31
N LYS A 246 -27.15 -3.78 -10.29
CA LYS A 246 -26.79 -3.68 -11.72
C LYS A 246 -25.29 -3.85 -12.02
N LEU A 247 -24.58 -4.59 -11.16
CA LEU A 247 -23.15 -4.85 -11.28
C LEU A 247 -22.84 -6.13 -12.08
N ILE A 248 -23.80 -7.06 -12.16
CA ILE A 248 -23.72 -8.26 -13.01
C ILE A 248 -24.66 -8.12 -14.21
N LEU A 249 -24.13 -8.31 -15.41
CA LEU A 249 -24.87 -8.21 -16.68
C LEU A 249 -25.44 -9.55 -17.14
N CYS A 250 -24.75 -10.65 -16.85
CA CYS A 250 -25.10 -11.97 -17.36
C CYS A 250 -26.26 -12.66 -16.61
N THR A 251 -26.66 -13.84 -17.10
CA THR A 251 -27.62 -14.74 -16.41
C THR A 251 -26.89 -15.64 -15.42
N GLY A 252 -27.64 -16.24 -14.48
CA GLY A 252 -27.07 -17.14 -13.48
C GLY A 252 -26.29 -18.32 -14.08
N LYS A 253 -26.69 -18.83 -15.25
CA LYS A 253 -25.96 -19.89 -15.96
C LYS A 253 -24.56 -19.44 -16.38
N TYR A 254 -24.45 -18.25 -16.98
CA TYR A 254 -23.15 -17.70 -17.39
C TYR A 254 -22.29 -17.32 -16.18
N PHE A 255 -22.92 -16.86 -15.09
CA PHE A 255 -22.21 -16.60 -13.85
C PHE A 255 -21.62 -17.87 -13.24
N ILE A 256 -22.37 -18.99 -13.21
CA ILE A 256 -21.83 -20.29 -12.76
C ILE A 256 -20.64 -20.73 -13.61
N ASN A 257 -20.75 -20.61 -14.94
CA ASN A 257 -19.64 -20.97 -15.81
C ASN A 257 -18.38 -20.14 -15.54
N PHE A 258 -18.55 -18.85 -15.24
CA PHE A 258 -17.45 -17.97 -14.84
C PHE A 258 -16.80 -18.41 -13.52
N LEU A 259 -17.59 -18.90 -12.54
CA LEU A 259 -17.06 -19.37 -11.25
C LEU A 259 -16.17 -20.61 -11.36
N ILE A 260 -16.28 -21.39 -12.44
CA ILE A 260 -15.41 -22.54 -12.70
C ILE A 260 -13.94 -22.10 -12.80
N GLU A 261 -13.68 -20.88 -13.30
CA GLU A 261 -12.33 -20.31 -13.38
C GLU A 261 -11.68 -20.07 -11.99
N PHE A 262 -12.48 -20.12 -10.93
CA PHE A 262 -12.09 -19.92 -9.54
C PHE A 262 -12.26 -21.20 -8.71
N ASP A 263 -12.31 -22.37 -9.35
CA ASP A 263 -12.53 -23.68 -8.73
C ASP A 263 -13.85 -23.79 -7.94
N ILE A 264 -14.85 -22.97 -8.28
CA ILE A 264 -16.15 -22.91 -7.60
C ILE A 264 -17.24 -23.50 -8.50
N THR A 265 -17.92 -24.53 -8.00
CA THR A 265 -18.87 -25.33 -8.81
C THR A 265 -20.27 -25.46 -8.19
N PRO A 266 -21.00 -24.35 -7.96
CA PRO A 266 -22.36 -24.40 -7.45
C PRO A 266 -23.29 -25.03 -8.47
N SER A 267 -24.16 -25.96 -8.02
CA SER A 267 -25.08 -26.67 -8.92
C SER A 267 -26.09 -25.74 -9.63
N LYS A 268 -26.47 -24.64 -8.97
CA LYS A 268 -27.38 -23.62 -9.47
C LYS A 268 -27.26 -22.33 -8.66
N ILE A 269 -27.79 -21.25 -9.22
CA ILE A 269 -28.09 -20.03 -8.47
C ILE A 269 -29.43 -20.22 -7.75
N ASP A 270 -29.40 -20.24 -6.41
CA ASP A 270 -30.53 -20.53 -5.54
C ASP A 270 -31.35 -19.26 -5.25
N SER A 271 -32.56 -19.18 -5.82
CA SER A 271 -33.46 -18.02 -5.70
C SER A 271 -33.87 -17.69 -4.27
N ARG A 272 -33.73 -18.62 -3.32
CA ARG A 272 -33.98 -18.37 -1.90
C ARG A 272 -33.04 -17.29 -1.33
N GLN A 273 -31.83 -17.17 -1.90
CA GLN A 273 -30.86 -16.16 -1.49
C GLN A 273 -31.21 -14.72 -1.93
N LYS A 274 -32.20 -14.56 -2.83
CA LYS A 274 -32.57 -13.25 -3.41
C LYS A 274 -33.04 -12.23 -2.36
N ASN A 275 -33.83 -12.69 -1.40
CA ASN A 275 -34.45 -11.86 -0.36
C ASN A 275 -33.87 -12.13 1.03
N GLU A 276 -32.76 -12.86 1.10
CA GLU A 276 -32.20 -13.23 2.40
C GLU A 276 -31.58 -11.99 3.06
N LEU A 277 -32.18 -11.60 4.18
CA LEU A 277 -31.67 -10.60 5.11
C LEU A 277 -30.79 -11.32 6.13
N ASN A 278 -29.69 -11.88 5.66
CA ASN A 278 -28.71 -12.54 6.52
C ASN A 278 -27.63 -11.55 6.98
N ASN A 279 -26.80 -12.01 7.91
CA ASN A 279 -25.62 -11.31 8.42
C ASN A 279 -24.57 -10.96 7.34
N LYS A 280 -24.72 -11.44 6.10
CA LYS A 280 -23.85 -11.13 4.96
C LYS A 280 -24.19 -9.79 4.30
N VAL A 281 -25.40 -9.25 4.54
CA VAL A 281 -25.85 -7.99 3.94
C VAL A 281 -25.04 -6.78 4.41
N PRO A 282 -24.78 -6.58 5.73
CA PRO A 282 -23.92 -5.49 6.20
C PRO A 282 -22.51 -5.58 5.61
N PHE A 283 -21.91 -6.77 5.58
CA PHE A 283 -20.60 -6.98 4.99
C PHE A 283 -20.59 -6.62 3.49
N TYR A 284 -21.56 -7.11 2.72
CA TYR A 284 -21.70 -6.76 1.31
C TYR A 284 -21.80 -5.25 1.10
N ASN A 285 -22.67 -4.56 1.86
CA ASN A 285 -22.87 -3.12 1.72
C ASN A 285 -21.59 -2.35 2.05
N ASN A 286 -20.89 -2.70 3.13
CA ASN A 286 -19.63 -2.05 3.50
C ASN A 286 -18.56 -2.26 2.43
N THR A 287 -18.39 -3.50 1.95
CA THR A 287 -17.40 -3.83 0.92
C THR A 287 -17.73 -3.15 -0.41
N ARG A 288 -19.02 -3.06 -0.77
CA ARG A 288 -19.48 -2.35 -1.97
C ARG A 288 -19.23 -0.85 -1.84
N ASP A 289 -19.64 -0.23 -0.74
CA ASP A 289 -19.49 1.21 -0.54
C ASP A 289 -18.01 1.61 -0.55
N PHE A 290 -17.13 0.78 0.04
CA PHE A 290 -15.69 0.95 -0.05
C PHE A 290 -15.12 0.78 -1.47
N THR A 291 -15.68 -0.13 -2.28
CA THR A 291 -15.10 -0.50 -3.59
C THR A 291 -15.67 0.31 -4.76
N ILE A 292 -16.95 0.70 -4.67
CA ILE A 292 -17.70 1.31 -5.76
C ILE A 292 -18.21 2.72 -5.38
N GLY A 293 -18.30 3.04 -4.09
CA GLY A 293 -18.99 4.23 -3.57
C GLY A 293 -20.43 3.92 -3.18
N LYS A 294 -21.05 4.79 -2.37
CA LYS A 294 -22.47 4.64 -2.00
C LYS A 294 -23.35 4.72 -3.26
N ALA A 295 -24.28 3.78 -3.40
CA ALA A 295 -25.31 3.87 -4.41
C ALA A 295 -26.25 5.03 -4.04
N ASP A 296 -26.31 6.08 -4.86
CA ASP A 296 -27.34 7.10 -4.77
C ASP A 296 -28.71 6.42 -4.88
N LYS A 297 -29.53 6.58 -3.85
CA LYS A 297 -30.91 6.07 -3.80
C LYS A 297 -31.86 7.03 -4.48
#